data_AF-A0A960XFV6-F1
#
_entry.id   AF-A0A960XFV6-F1
#
_cell.length_a   1.000
_cell.length_b   1.000
_cell.length_c   1.000
_cell.angle_alpha   90.00
_cell.angle_beta   90.00
_cell.angle_gamma   90.00
#
_symmetry.space_group_name_H-M   'P 1'
#
loop_
_entity.id
_entity.type
_entity.pdbx_description
1 polymer ?
#
loop_
_entity_poly.entity_id
_entity_poly.type
_entity_poly.pdbx_seq_one_letter_code
_entity_poly.pdbx_strand_id
1 'polypeptide(L)'
;MSESPSPTPLLTPYQKRIVATAITGVALVLILLLVLGVFVAIGKFLSAFSSVIWPLAVATILTLLLKPLVLRFQNWLRINRIISIVLLYSLIVLTLIVILLLVVPEIVVQAINLFETIPSVYERVVAHLNETAPGWQAFLESHMSTENLNQFSEQLMAVLKNVLSASGGALKVFGQGIAGFLSWSIALAIIPVYLFFFLQFEEDAVPRLRDFIPFLKKDHQDDVLFLVREFVGMVVAFFCGQILIALIMGILMGIGFT
;
A
#
# COMPACT_ATOMS: atom_id res chain seq x y z
N MET A 1 -82.03 -4.40 -30.87
CA MET A 1 -80.56 -4.25 -30.72
C MET A 1 -80.31 -2.85 -30.23
N SER A 2 -80.04 -2.67 -28.94
CA SER A 2 -79.77 -1.37 -28.31
C SER A 2 -78.27 -1.22 -28.11
N GLU A 3 -77.61 -0.41 -28.93
CA GLU A 3 -76.22 -0.02 -28.71
C GLU A 3 -76.12 0.91 -27.50
N SER A 4 -75.37 0.49 -26.49
CA SER A 4 -75.04 1.30 -25.31
C SER A 4 -73.96 2.34 -25.68
N PRO A 5 -74.08 3.61 -25.21
CA PRO A 5 -73.09 4.64 -25.52
C PRO A 5 -71.74 4.30 -24.86
N SER A 6 -70.69 4.27 -25.68
CA SER A 6 -69.30 4.07 -25.24
C SER A 6 -68.86 5.20 -24.29
N PRO A 7 -68.19 4.89 -23.16
CA PRO A 7 -67.83 5.89 -22.16
C PRO A 7 -66.83 6.90 -22.71
N THR A 8 -67.12 8.19 -22.54
CA THR A 8 -66.20 9.28 -22.88
C THR A 8 -64.91 9.16 -22.06
N PRO A 9 -63.73 9.14 -22.71
CA PRO A 9 -62.47 8.99 -21.99
C PRO A 9 -62.20 10.21 -21.10
N LEU A 10 -61.94 9.97 -19.81
CA LEU A 10 -61.66 10.98 -18.78
C LEU A 10 -60.45 11.90 -19.05
N LEU A 11 -59.59 11.56 -20.02
CA LEU A 11 -58.36 12.31 -20.35
C LEU A 11 -58.13 12.32 -21.85
N THR A 12 -57.72 13.47 -22.39
CA THR A 12 -57.35 13.58 -23.81
C THR A 12 -56.03 12.82 -24.09
N PRO A 13 -55.81 12.32 -25.32
CA PRO A 13 -54.59 11.57 -25.65
C PRO A 13 -53.29 12.34 -25.39
N TYR A 14 -53.36 13.67 -25.50
CA TYR A 14 -52.25 14.58 -25.20
C TYR A 14 -51.92 14.62 -23.70
N GLN A 15 -52.94 14.69 -22.84
CA GLN A 15 -52.77 14.69 -21.38
C GLN A 15 -52.16 13.38 -20.87
N LYS A 16 -52.56 12.22 -21.42
CA LYS A 16 -51.97 10.92 -21.05
C LYS A 16 -50.47 10.82 -21.35
N ARG A 17 -50.00 11.37 -22.48
CA ARG A 17 -48.58 11.36 -22.83
C ARG A 17 -47.74 12.20 -21.87
N ILE A 18 -48.22 13.40 -21.52
CA ILE A 18 -47.53 14.30 -20.59
C ILE A 18 -47.43 13.66 -19.19
N VAL A 19 -48.52 13.06 -18.70
CA VAL A 19 -48.54 12.35 -17.41
C VAL A 19 -47.60 11.15 -17.42
N ALA A 20 -47.60 10.34 -18.49
CA ALA A 20 -46.69 9.21 -18.61
C ALA A 20 -45.23 9.65 -18.59
N THR A 21 -44.85 10.69 -19.35
CA THR A 21 -43.48 11.22 -19.37
C THR A 21 -43.06 11.80 -18.02
N ALA A 22 -43.97 12.45 -17.31
CA ALA A 22 -43.72 13.00 -15.98
C ALA A 22 -43.48 11.87 -14.96
N ILE A 23 -44.30 10.81 -14.98
CA ILE A 23 -44.14 9.65 -14.09
C ILE A 23 -42.82 8.92 -14.37
N THR A 24 -42.47 8.69 -15.64
CA THR A 24 -41.19 8.06 -15.98
C THR A 24 -40.00 8.93 -15.57
N GLY A 25 -40.11 10.26 -15.69
CA GLY A 25 -39.07 11.19 -15.25
C GLY A 25 -38.86 11.15 -13.74
N VAL A 26 -39.94 11.18 -12.96
CA VAL A 26 -39.88 11.06 -11.49
C VAL A 26 -39.33 9.70 -11.08
N ALA A 27 -39.75 8.60 -11.73
CA ALA A 27 -39.22 7.27 -11.46
C ALA A 27 -37.70 7.19 -11.71
N LEU A 28 -37.22 7.79 -12.80
CA LEU A 28 -35.78 7.81 -13.12
C LEU A 28 -34.99 8.62 -12.10
N VAL A 29 -35.50 9.79 -11.69
CA VAL A 29 -34.88 10.61 -10.63
C VAL A 29 -34.84 9.88 -9.30
N LEU A 30 -35.92 9.18 -8.92
CA LEU A 30 -35.96 8.37 -7.70
C LEU A 30 -34.95 7.21 -7.73
N ILE A 31 -34.85 6.50 -8.87
CA ILE A 31 -33.85 5.44 -9.05
C ILE A 31 -32.44 6.02 -8.93
N LEU A 32 -32.15 7.16 -9.58
CA LEU A 32 -30.86 7.81 -9.52
C LEU A 32 -30.50 8.23 -8.08
N LEU A 33 -31.46 8.83 -7.36
CA LEU A 33 -31.30 9.21 -5.95
C LEU A 33 -31.05 7.99 -5.06
N LEU A 34 -31.75 6.88 -5.30
CA LEU A 34 -31.55 5.65 -4.56
C LEU A 34 -30.15 5.08 -4.81
N VAL A 35 -29.72 5.02 -6.07
CA VAL A 35 -28.37 4.56 -6.45
C VAL A 35 -27.29 5.44 -5.80
N LEU A 36 -27.43 6.77 -5.88
CA LEU A 36 -26.52 7.71 -5.22
C LEU A 36 -26.54 7.55 -3.70
N GLY A 37 -27.71 7.39 -3.10
CA GLY A 37 -27.89 7.16 -1.67
C GLY A 37 -27.20 5.88 -1.20
N VAL A 38 -27.35 4.78 -1.95
CA VAL A 38 -26.65 3.52 -1.71
C VAL A 38 -25.14 3.72 -1.83
N PHE A 39 -24.67 4.42 -2.86
CA PHE A 39 -23.24 4.65 -3.06
C PHE A 39 -22.63 5.48 -1.91
N VAL A 40 -23.33 6.52 -1.45
CA VAL A 40 -22.91 7.34 -0.29
C VAL A 40 -22.96 6.52 1.00
N ALA A 41 -23.98 5.69 1.20
CA ALA A 41 -24.09 4.84 2.38
C ALA A 41 -22.95 3.82 2.44
N ILE A 42 -22.65 3.16 1.32
CA ILE A 42 -21.50 2.26 1.18
C ILE A 42 -20.20 3.04 1.44
N GLY A 43 -20.02 4.23 0.86
CA GLY A 43 -18.84 5.05 1.07
C GLY A 43 -18.63 5.45 2.54
N LYS A 44 -19.71 5.84 3.24
CA LYS A 44 -19.67 6.14 4.68
C LYS A 44 -19.34 4.91 5.52
N PHE A 45 -19.92 3.76 5.17
CA PHE A 45 -19.61 2.49 5.83
C PHE A 45 -18.14 2.11 5.63
N LEU A 46 -17.63 2.10 4.38
CA LEU A 46 -16.22 1.83 4.08
C LEU A 46 -15.28 2.82 4.79
N SER A 47 -15.65 4.10 4.87
CA SER A 47 -14.85 5.11 5.57
C SER A 47 -14.78 4.84 7.08
N ALA A 48 -15.92 4.52 7.71
CA ALA A 48 -15.99 4.20 9.13
C ALA A 48 -15.20 2.93 9.49
N PHE A 49 -15.20 1.93 8.61
CA PHE A 49 -14.49 0.66 8.81
C PHE A 49 -13.08 0.64 8.17
N SER A 50 -12.63 1.74 7.57
CA SER A 50 -11.36 1.79 6.82
C SER A 50 -10.15 1.36 7.65
N SER A 51 -10.14 1.71 8.94
CA SER A 51 -9.09 1.33 9.91
C SER A 51 -8.96 -0.19 10.12
N VAL A 52 -10.02 -0.95 9.88
CA VAL A 52 -10.05 -2.42 10.03
C VAL A 52 -9.93 -3.11 8.67
N ILE A 53 -10.53 -2.53 7.63
CA ILE A 53 -10.53 -3.09 6.27
C ILE A 53 -9.10 -3.18 5.72
N TRP A 54 -8.27 -2.14 5.90
CA TRP A 54 -6.90 -2.15 5.38
C TRP A 54 -6.03 -3.27 5.97
N PRO A 55 -5.90 -3.40 7.31
CA PRO A 55 -5.19 -4.53 7.91
C PRO A 55 -5.71 -5.89 7.47
N LEU A 56 -7.04 -6.04 7.36
CA LEU A 56 -7.68 -7.29 6.94
C LEU A 56 -7.35 -7.63 5.49
N ALA A 57 -7.45 -6.65 4.59
CA ALA A 57 -7.15 -6.81 3.16
C ALA A 57 -5.68 -7.18 2.96
N VAL A 58 -4.77 -6.47 3.63
CA VAL A 58 -3.33 -6.77 3.60
C VAL A 58 -3.04 -8.17 4.13
N ALA A 59 -3.62 -8.54 5.28
CA ALA A 59 -3.47 -9.89 5.83
C ALA A 59 -4.02 -10.97 4.90
N THR A 60 -5.13 -10.70 4.19
CA THR A 60 -5.73 -11.62 3.22
C THR A 60 -4.79 -11.84 2.04
N ILE A 61 -4.30 -10.76 1.44
CA ILE A 61 -3.35 -10.82 0.31
C ILE A 61 -2.09 -11.55 0.77
N LEU A 62 -1.49 -11.15 1.89
CA LEU A 62 -0.30 -11.81 2.43
C LEU A 62 -0.55 -13.30 2.70
N THR A 63 -1.71 -13.68 3.25
CA THR A 63 -2.06 -15.09 3.46
C THR A 63 -2.05 -15.85 2.13
N LEU A 64 -2.65 -15.31 1.07
CA LEU A 64 -2.65 -15.94 -0.25
C LEU A 64 -1.22 -16.12 -0.79
N LEU A 65 -0.35 -15.14 -0.56
CA LEU A 65 1.06 -15.19 -0.96
C LEU A 65 1.89 -16.18 -0.14
N LEU A 66 1.64 -16.24 1.18
CA LEU A 66 2.41 -17.06 2.11
C LEU A 66 1.90 -18.51 2.17
N LYS A 67 0.64 -18.78 1.85
CA LYS A 67 0.03 -20.13 1.81
C LYS A 67 0.89 -21.15 1.02
N PRO A 68 1.36 -20.88 -0.22
CA PRO A 68 2.22 -21.83 -0.93
C PRO A 68 3.56 -22.08 -0.23
N LEU A 69 4.12 -21.09 0.49
CA LEU A 69 5.34 -21.25 1.27
C LEU A 69 5.11 -22.10 2.52
N VAL A 70 4.01 -21.87 3.24
CA VAL A 70 3.62 -22.68 4.40
C VAL A 70 3.39 -24.14 4.00
N LEU A 71 2.66 -24.38 2.90
CA LEU A 71 2.42 -25.74 2.39
C LEU A 71 3.71 -26.42 1.95
N ARG A 72 4.65 -25.67 1.34
CA ARG A 72 5.99 -26.21 1.04
C ARG A 72 6.74 -26.60 2.30
N PHE A 73 6.73 -25.77 3.35
CA PHE A 73 7.39 -26.10 4.63
C PHE A 73 6.74 -27.29 5.31
N GLN A 74 5.41 -27.35 5.33
CA GLN A 74 4.65 -28.47 5.89
C GLN A 74 4.99 -29.79 5.19
N ASN A 75 5.01 -29.81 3.85
CA ASN A 75 5.30 -31.01 3.08
C ASN A 75 6.78 -31.41 3.14
N TRP A 76 7.68 -30.43 3.12
CA TRP A 76 9.12 -30.68 3.09
C TRP A 76 9.65 -31.16 4.44
N LEU A 77 9.20 -30.55 5.54
CA LEU A 77 9.65 -30.87 6.90
C LEU A 77 8.72 -31.88 7.60
N ARG A 78 7.55 -32.22 7.01
CA ARG A 78 6.52 -33.09 7.60
C ARG A 78 6.12 -32.68 9.02
N ILE A 79 6.01 -31.38 9.26
CA ILE A 79 5.66 -30.78 10.56
C ILE A 79 4.20 -30.33 10.60
N ASN A 80 3.67 -30.11 11.80
CA ASN A 80 2.32 -29.60 11.97
C ASN A 80 2.19 -28.16 11.42
N ARG A 81 0.98 -27.77 10.98
CA ARG A 81 0.72 -26.49 10.30
C ARG A 81 1.12 -25.28 11.15
N ILE A 82 0.80 -25.29 12.44
CA ILE A 82 1.17 -24.22 13.37
C ILE A 82 2.69 -24.04 13.41
N ILE A 83 3.45 -25.15 13.46
CA ILE A 83 4.92 -25.11 13.45
C ILE A 83 5.42 -24.55 12.12
N SER A 84 4.80 -24.91 10.99
CA SER A 84 5.14 -24.38 9.67
C SER A 84 4.94 -22.86 9.60
N ILE A 85 3.85 -22.35 10.18
CA ILE A 85 3.55 -20.91 10.25
C ILE A 85 4.57 -20.19 11.14
N VAL A 86 4.84 -20.72 12.34
CA VAL A 86 5.82 -20.14 13.27
C VAL A 86 7.23 -20.14 12.67
N LEU A 87 7.61 -21.21 11.98
CA LEU A 87 8.89 -21.31 11.28
C LEU A 87 8.99 -20.30 10.14
N LEU A 88 7.92 -20.12 9.35
CA LEU A 88 7.87 -19.09 8.31
C LEU A 88 8.01 -17.68 8.89
N TYR A 89 7.29 -17.38 9.97
CA TYR A 89 7.39 -16.08 10.65
C TYR A 89 8.80 -15.85 11.18
N SER A 90 9.39 -16.85 11.83
CA SER A 90 10.75 -16.79 12.34
C SER A 90 11.76 -16.53 11.21
N LEU A 91 11.63 -17.23 10.07
CA LEU A 91 12.49 -17.05 8.92
C LEU A 91 12.37 -15.63 8.32
N ILE A 92 11.14 -15.12 8.16
CA ILE A 92 10.91 -13.77 7.64
C ILE A 92 11.49 -12.71 8.57
N VAL A 93 11.20 -12.81 9.87
CA VAL A 93 11.71 -11.86 10.88
C VAL A 93 13.24 -11.92 10.95
N LEU A 94 13.83 -13.12 10.93
CA LEU A 94 15.28 -13.29 10.93
C LEU A 94 15.90 -12.65 9.68
N THR A 95 15.33 -12.90 8.50
CA THR A 95 15.79 -12.32 7.23
C THR A 95 15.72 -10.80 7.27
N LEU A 96 14.61 -10.25 7.78
CA LEU A 96 14.43 -8.80 7.92
C LEU A 96 15.44 -8.19 8.90
N ILE A 97 15.71 -8.84 10.04
CA ILE A 97 16.73 -8.40 11.00
C ILE A 97 18.11 -8.40 10.37
N VAL A 98 18.48 -9.45 9.64
CA VAL A 98 19.78 -9.54 8.94
C VAL A 98 19.91 -8.42 7.91
N ILE A 99 18.89 -8.19 7.08
CA ILE A 99 18.88 -7.09 6.11
C ILE A 99 19.00 -5.75 6.82
N LEU A 100 18.25 -5.52 7.90
CA LEU A 100 18.29 -4.28 8.66
C LEU A 100 19.69 -4.03 9.25
N LEU A 101 20.31 -5.06 9.82
CA LEU A 101 21.65 -4.98 10.41
C LEU A 101 22.76 -4.76 9.38
N LEU A 102 22.58 -5.24 8.14
CA LEU A 102 23.60 -5.10 7.09
C LEU A 102 23.41 -3.82 6.25
N VAL A 103 22.17 -3.50 5.88
CA VAL A 103 21.88 -2.42 4.92
C VAL A 103 21.80 -1.05 5.59
N VAL A 104 21.18 -0.95 6.77
CA VAL A 104 21.03 0.33 7.48
C VAL A 104 22.37 1.00 7.82
N PRO A 105 23.39 0.32 8.39
CA PRO A 105 24.65 0.98 8.71
C PRO A 105 25.34 1.51 7.45
N GLU A 106 25.28 0.75 6.35
CA GLU A 106 25.86 1.13 5.07
C GLU A 106 25.18 2.39 4.51
N ILE A 107 23.84 2.46 4.55
CA ILE A 107 23.08 3.66 4.17
C ILE A 107 23.48 4.86 5.04
N VAL A 108 23.63 4.67 6.36
CA VAL A 108 24.01 5.74 7.29
C VAL A 108 25.41 6.26 6.97
N VAL A 109 26.39 5.38 6.77
CA VAL A 109 27.76 5.77 6.42
C VAL A 109 27.79 6.48 5.06
N GLN A 110 27.07 5.97 4.06
CA GLN A 110 26.95 6.62 2.75
C GLN A 110 26.30 8.01 2.85
N ALA A 111 25.27 8.16 3.69
CA ALA A 111 24.65 9.46 3.95
C ALA A 111 25.64 10.42 4.61
N ILE A 112 26.38 9.99 5.63
CA ILE A 112 27.42 10.80 6.30
C ILE A 112 28.48 11.24 5.29
N ASN A 113 29.01 10.31 4.50
CA ASN A 113 30.02 10.59 3.48
C ASN A 113 29.51 11.60 2.46
N LEU A 114 28.24 11.51 2.05
CA LEU A 114 27.61 12.51 1.17
C LEU A 114 27.61 13.89 1.83
N PHE A 115 27.20 13.98 3.11
CA PHE A 115 27.19 15.24 3.86
C PHE A 115 28.60 15.81 4.07
N GLU A 116 29.60 14.98 4.34
CA GLU A 116 31.00 15.41 4.47
C GLU A 116 31.60 15.86 3.13
N THR A 117 31.09 15.34 2.01
CA THR A 117 31.56 15.71 0.67
C THR A 117 30.94 17.02 0.17
N ILE A 118 29.75 17.41 0.65
CA ILE A 118 29.05 18.65 0.24
C ILE A 118 29.92 19.91 0.33
N PRO A 119 30.63 20.20 1.44
CA PRO A 119 31.49 21.38 1.53
C PRO A 119 32.58 21.41 0.46
N SER A 120 33.24 20.27 0.22
CA SER A 120 34.32 20.17 -0.79
C SER A 120 33.80 20.30 -2.22
N VAL A 121 32.57 19.83 -2.48
CA VAL A 121 31.89 20.01 -3.77
C VAL A 121 31.51 21.47 -3.95
N TYR A 122 31.01 22.14 -2.91
CA TYR A 122 30.73 23.56 -2.93
C TYR A 122 31.98 24.37 -3.26
N GLU A 123 33.11 24.11 -2.58
CA GLU A 123 34.39 24.79 -2.86
C GLU A 123 34.85 24.57 -4.31
N ARG A 124 34.76 23.35 -4.83
CA ARG A 124 35.13 23.04 -6.22
C ARG A 124 34.21 23.72 -7.23
N VAL A 125 32.91 23.74 -6.99
CA VAL A 125 31.91 24.40 -7.84
C VAL A 125 32.13 25.92 -7.83
N VAL A 126 32.37 26.51 -6.66
CA VAL A 126 32.68 27.94 -6.48
C VAL A 126 33.99 28.31 -7.18
N ALA A 127 35.03 27.49 -7.06
CA ALA A 127 36.30 27.71 -7.75
C ALA A 127 36.12 27.67 -9.28
N HIS A 128 35.38 26.69 -9.81
CA HIS A 128 35.12 26.56 -11.24
C HIS A 128 34.23 27.69 -11.79
N LEU A 129 33.27 28.17 -11.00
CA LEU A 129 32.42 29.31 -11.34
C LEU A 129 33.21 30.64 -11.32
N ASN A 130 34.14 30.80 -10.38
CA ASN A 130 35.04 31.96 -10.35
C ASN A 130 35.98 32.00 -11.57
N GLU A 131 36.43 30.85 -12.06
CA GLU A 131 37.23 30.77 -13.29
C GLU A 131 36.41 31.01 -14.57
N THR A 132 35.17 30.53 -14.62
CA THR A 132 34.34 30.56 -15.85
C THR A 132 33.50 31.83 -15.99
N ALA A 133 33.12 32.48 -14.88
CA ALA A 133 32.23 33.64 -14.86
C ALA A 133 32.58 34.61 -13.70
N PRO A 134 33.55 35.52 -13.89
CA PRO A 134 33.91 36.52 -12.88
C PRO A 134 32.74 37.50 -12.68
N GLY A 135 31.91 37.26 -11.66
CA GLY A 135 30.71 38.06 -11.36
C GLY A 135 29.52 37.29 -10.78
N TRP A 136 29.57 35.95 -10.73
CA TRP A 136 28.47 35.14 -10.17
C TRP A 136 28.19 35.46 -8.69
N GLN A 137 29.23 35.82 -7.91
CA GLN A 137 29.10 36.22 -6.51
C GLN A 137 28.26 37.49 -6.35
N ALA A 138 28.50 38.51 -7.18
CA ALA A 138 27.71 39.75 -7.15
C ALA A 138 26.25 39.54 -7.57
N PHE A 139 25.98 38.59 -8.48
CA PHE A 139 24.63 38.19 -8.84
C PHE A 139 23.91 37.45 -7.69
N LEU A 140 24.62 36.60 -6.96
CA LEU A 140 24.07 35.84 -5.83
C LEU A 140 23.87 36.70 -4.57
N GLU A 141 24.81 37.58 -4.24
CA GLU A 141 24.64 38.58 -3.16
C GLU A 141 23.45 39.51 -3.41
N SER A 142 23.10 39.77 -4.67
CA SER A 142 21.93 40.58 -5.02
C SER A 142 20.58 39.87 -4.83
N HIS A 143 20.56 38.53 -4.71
CA HIS A 143 19.33 37.72 -4.64
C HIS A 143 19.22 36.83 -3.39
N MET A 144 20.31 36.59 -2.66
CA MET A 144 20.34 35.74 -1.46
C MET A 144 21.17 36.38 -0.35
N SER A 145 20.54 36.59 0.81
CA SER A 145 21.17 37.14 2.01
C SER A 145 22.12 36.12 2.66
N THR A 146 23.32 36.60 3.03
CA THR A 146 24.42 35.84 3.66
C THR A 146 24.06 35.19 5.00
N GLU A 147 22.99 35.65 5.65
CA GLU A 147 22.49 35.11 6.91
C GLU A 147 21.89 33.69 6.76
N ASN A 148 21.22 33.40 5.63
CA ASN A 148 20.65 32.07 5.36
C ASN A 148 21.74 31.00 5.12
N LEU A 149 22.90 31.41 4.59
CA LEU A 149 24.01 30.50 4.31
C LEU A 149 24.72 30.06 5.59
N ASN A 150 24.88 30.98 6.55
CA ASN A 150 25.48 30.67 7.85
C ASN A 150 24.57 29.77 8.67
N GLN A 151 23.25 30.03 8.67
CA GLN A 151 22.25 29.18 9.34
C GLN A 151 22.22 27.76 8.76
N PHE A 152 22.32 27.62 7.44
CA PHE A 152 22.38 26.31 6.80
C PHE A 152 23.63 25.52 7.20
N SER A 153 24.79 26.19 7.27
CA SER A 153 26.04 25.56 7.71
C SER A 153 25.97 25.10 9.17
N GLU A 154 25.37 25.89 10.05
CA GLU A 154 25.19 25.54 11.46
C GLU A 154 24.22 24.37 11.64
N GLN A 155 23.13 24.32 10.87
CA GLN A 155 22.19 23.20 10.86
C GLN A 155 22.84 21.91 10.35
N LEU A 156 23.62 21.98 9.27
CA LEU A 156 24.37 20.83 8.77
C LEU A 156 25.40 20.34 9.79
N MET A 157 26.12 21.26 10.44
CA MET A 157 27.08 20.93 11.49
C MET A 157 26.42 20.31 12.73
N ALA A 158 25.21 20.72 13.08
CA ALA A 158 24.44 20.12 14.17
C ALA A 158 23.99 18.69 13.83
N VAL A 159 23.51 18.45 12.60
CA VAL A 159 23.16 17.10 12.11
C VAL A 159 24.39 16.21 12.06
N LEU A 160 25.49 16.69 11.47
CA LEU A 160 26.78 15.99 11.43
C LEU A 160 27.27 15.65 12.84
N LYS A 161 27.29 16.60 13.78
CA LYS A 161 27.68 16.31 15.17
C LYS A 161 26.74 15.31 15.85
N ASN A 162 25.43 15.36 15.62
CA ASN A 162 24.50 14.39 16.18
C ASN A 162 24.71 12.98 15.63
N VAL A 163 25.15 12.87 14.38
CA VAL A 163 25.46 11.59 13.73
C VAL A 163 26.89 11.11 14.05
N LEU A 164 27.87 12.00 14.17
CA LEU A 164 29.30 11.70 14.36
C LEU A 164 29.71 11.55 15.84
N SER A 165 29.07 12.28 16.77
CA SER A 165 29.16 12.02 18.23
C SER A 165 28.50 10.69 18.59
N ALA A 166 27.69 10.17 17.67
CA ALA A 166 27.24 8.79 17.62
C ALA A 166 28.29 7.87 16.93
N SER A 167 29.59 8.12 17.13
CA SER A 167 30.69 7.23 16.70
C SER A 167 30.79 5.96 17.56
N GLY A 168 30.09 5.90 18.71
CA GLY A 168 29.64 4.66 19.36
C GLY A 168 28.19 4.27 19.02
N GLY A 169 27.63 4.86 17.96
CA GLY A 169 26.21 5.18 17.85
C GLY A 169 25.51 4.75 16.58
N ALA A 170 26.13 3.94 15.73
CA ALA A 170 25.37 3.02 14.87
C ALA A 170 24.39 2.21 15.72
N LEU A 171 24.81 1.73 16.90
CA LEU A 171 23.97 0.99 17.85
C LEU A 171 22.88 1.85 18.50
N LYS A 172 23.15 3.15 18.71
CA LYS A 172 22.20 4.09 19.36
C LYS A 172 21.15 4.61 18.37
N VAL A 173 21.55 4.92 17.13
CA VAL A 173 20.65 5.24 16.01
C VAL A 173 19.84 4.01 15.64
N PHE A 174 20.44 2.82 15.61
CA PHE A 174 19.74 1.55 15.43
C PHE A 174 18.76 1.27 16.58
N GLY A 175 19.17 1.48 17.83
CA GLY A 175 18.32 1.31 19.01
C GLY A 175 17.13 2.29 19.04
N GLN A 176 17.33 3.56 18.67
CA GLN A 176 16.25 4.54 18.54
C GLN A 176 15.35 4.23 17.33
N GLY A 177 15.93 3.78 16.21
CA GLY A 177 15.19 3.33 15.04
C GLY A 177 14.31 2.13 15.35
N ILE A 178 14.83 1.13 16.09
CA ILE A 178 14.06 0.00 16.59
C ILE A 178 12.96 0.47 17.54
N ALA A 179 13.22 1.39 18.47
CA ALA A 179 12.20 1.88 19.39
C ALA A 179 11.06 2.61 18.65
N GLY A 180 11.40 3.43 17.64
CA GLY A 180 10.42 4.09 16.77
C GLY A 180 9.63 3.10 15.92
N PHE A 181 10.32 2.10 15.35
CA PHE A 181 9.68 1.02 14.60
C PHE A 181 8.76 0.17 15.48
N LEU A 182 9.18 -0.14 16.72
CA LEU A 182 8.41 -0.94 17.66
C LEU A 182 7.16 -0.18 18.13
N SER A 183 7.26 1.14 18.33
CA SER A 183 6.12 2.01 18.63
C SER A 183 5.11 2.04 17.48
N TRP A 184 5.57 2.19 16.24
CA TRP A 184 4.71 2.09 15.05
C TRP A 184 4.14 0.67 14.86
N SER A 185 4.90 -0.35 15.20
CA SER A 185 4.51 -1.75 15.07
C SER A 185 3.36 -2.16 15.98
N ILE A 186 3.08 -1.43 17.06
CA ILE A 186 1.91 -1.71 17.93
C ILE A 186 0.61 -1.60 17.13
N ALA A 187 0.50 -0.62 16.23
CA ALA A 187 -0.65 -0.49 15.34
C ALA A 187 -0.64 -1.56 14.24
N LEU A 188 0.54 -1.94 13.75
CA LEU A 188 0.71 -2.96 12.71
C LEU A 188 0.53 -4.39 13.24
N ALA A 189 0.67 -4.62 14.55
CA ALA A 189 0.63 -5.93 15.21
C ALA A 189 -0.66 -6.72 14.94
N ILE A 190 -1.73 -6.03 14.55
CA ILE A 190 -2.98 -6.63 14.11
C ILE A 190 -2.81 -7.46 12.83
N ILE A 191 -1.95 -7.03 11.89
CA ILE A 191 -1.73 -7.72 10.61
C ILE A 191 -1.14 -9.12 10.82
N PRO A 192 -0.02 -9.31 11.57
CA PRO A 192 0.49 -10.64 11.87
C PRO A 192 -0.51 -11.56 12.58
N VAL A 193 -1.38 -11.01 13.43
CA VAL A 193 -2.43 -11.77 14.11
C VAL A 193 -3.48 -12.29 13.12
N TYR A 194 -4.01 -11.42 12.24
CA TYR A 194 -4.93 -11.85 11.19
C TYR A 194 -4.29 -12.82 10.21
N LEU A 195 -3.04 -12.57 9.83
CA LEU A 195 -2.29 -13.42 8.92
C LEU A 195 -2.06 -14.81 9.54
N PHE A 196 -1.76 -14.89 10.85
CA PHE A 196 -1.63 -16.18 11.54
C PHE A 196 -2.96 -16.93 11.54
N PHE A 197 -4.04 -16.24 11.89
CA PHE A 197 -5.39 -16.82 11.91
C PHE A 197 -5.77 -17.33 10.52
N PHE A 198 -5.65 -16.50 9.47
CA PHE A 198 -5.97 -16.88 8.09
C PHE A 198 -5.06 -17.98 7.54
N LEU A 199 -3.77 -17.98 7.88
CA LEU A 199 -2.88 -19.08 7.54
C LEU A 199 -3.22 -20.36 8.30
N GLN A 200 -3.93 -20.31 9.42
CA GLN A 200 -4.35 -21.51 10.16
C GLN A 200 -5.57 -22.18 9.54
N PHE A 201 -6.53 -21.43 8.97
CA PHE A 201 -7.74 -22.03 8.38
C PHE A 201 -7.43 -22.77 7.07
N GLU A 202 -7.87 -24.03 7.02
CA GLU A 202 -7.53 -24.98 5.96
C GLU A 202 -8.21 -24.71 4.63
N GLU A 203 -9.47 -24.29 4.68
CA GLU A 203 -10.31 -24.28 3.49
C GLU A 203 -9.99 -23.09 2.58
N ASP A 204 -10.04 -23.35 1.28
CA ASP A 204 -10.04 -22.29 0.30
C ASP A 204 -11.15 -21.30 0.64
N ALA A 205 -10.77 -20.05 0.90
CA ALA A 205 -11.71 -18.99 1.24
C ALA A 205 -12.72 -18.75 0.10
N VAL A 206 -12.36 -19.15 -1.12
CA VAL A 206 -13.11 -18.93 -2.36
C VAL A 206 -14.47 -19.64 -2.30
N PRO A 207 -14.59 -20.98 -2.12
CA PRO A 207 -15.88 -21.67 -1.95
C PRO A 207 -16.80 -21.08 -0.89
N ARG A 208 -16.27 -20.60 0.25
CA ARG A 208 -17.08 -19.99 1.33
C ARG A 208 -17.67 -18.64 0.95
N LEU A 209 -17.12 -17.94 -0.04
CA LEU A 209 -17.71 -16.69 -0.56
C LEU A 209 -19.12 -16.93 -1.12
N ARG A 210 -19.44 -18.16 -1.54
CA ARG A 210 -20.79 -18.52 -1.98
C ARG A 210 -21.84 -18.25 -0.90
N ASP A 211 -21.50 -18.49 0.36
CA ASP A 211 -22.41 -18.32 1.50
C ASP A 211 -22.65 -16.84 1.83
N PHE A 212 -21.74 -15.95 1.42
CA PHE A 212 -21.85 -14.49 1.62
C PHE A 212 -22.62 -13.78 0.50
N ILE A 213 -22.95 -14.46 -0.61
CA ILE A 213 -23.68 -13.89 -1.75
C ILE A 213 -24.97 -14.70 -2.06
N PRO A 214 -25.86 -14.94 -1.08
CA PRO A 214 -27.09 -15.70 -1.30
C PRO A 214 -28.11 -14.95 -2.19
N PHE A 215 -27.92 -13.64 -2.38
CA PHE A 215 -28.80 -12.77 -3.16
C PHE A 215 -28.60 -12.89 -4.68
N LEU A 216 -27.50 -13.49 -5.15
CA LEU A 216 -27.28 -13.78 -6.57
C LEU A 216 -27.90 -15.12 -6.98
N LYS A 217 -28.44 -15.20 -8.20
CA LYS A 217 -28.85 -16.48 -8.82
C LYS A 217 -27.65 -17.44 -8.89
N LYS A 218 -27.90 -18.74 -8.73
CA LYS A 218 -26.87 -19.80 -8.69
C LYS A 218 -25.88 -19.73 -9.87
N ASP A 219 -26.37 -19.50 -11.08
CA ASP A 219 -25.52 -19.39 -12.27
C ASP A 219 -24.48 -18.25 -12.17
N HIS A 220 -24.89 -17.08 -11.66
CA HIS A 220 -23.98 -15.94 -11.48
C HIS A 220 -23.03 -16.12 -10.29
N GLN A 221 -23.39 -16.95 -9.30
CA GLN A 221 -22.49 -17.26 -8.19
C GLN A 221 -21.27 -18.05 -8.67
N ASP A 222 -21.47 -18.99 -9.60
CA ASP A 222 -20.38 -19.79 -10.16
C ASP A 222 -19.45 -18.93 -11.02
N ASP A 223 -19.98 -18.00 -11.82
CA ASP A 223 -19.20 -17.03 -12.59
C ASP A 223 -18.33 -16.12 -11.69
N VAL A 224 -18.92 -15.56 -10.63
CA VAL A 224 -18.19 -14.72 -9.66
C VAL A 224 -17.11 -15.53 -8.96
N LEU A 225 -17.40 -16.78 -8.58
CA LEU A 225 -16.44 -17.66 -7.93
C LEU A 225 -15.25 -17.97 -8.85
N PHE A 226 -15.52 -18.21 -10.13
CA PHE A 226 -14.50 -18.39 -11.15
C PHE A 226 -13.62 -17.14 -11.30
N LEU A 227 -14.23 -15.96 -11.45
CA LEU A 227 -13.49 -14.68 -11.53
C LEU A 227 -12.62 -14.43 -10.30
N VAL A 228 -13.14 -14.66 -9.10
CA VAL A 228 -12.39 -14.49 -7.85
C VAL A 228 -11.22 -15.46 -7.79
N ARG A 229 -11.40 -16.71 -8.20
CA ARG A 229 -10.33 -17.70 -8.23
C ARG A 229 -9.21 -17.30 -9.19
N GLU A 230 -9.56 -16.85 -10.39
CA GLU A 230 -8.58 -16.35 -11.36
C GLU A 230 -7.88 -15.08 -10.86
N PHE A 231 -8.62 -14.16 -10.24
CA PHE A 231 -8.03 -12.96 -9.64
C PHE A 231 -7.01 -13.31 -8.55
N VAL A 232 -7.37 -14.23 -7.64
CA VAL A 232 -6.45 -14.73 -6.61
C VAL A 232 -5.21 -15.36 -7.25
N GLY A 233 -5.38 -16.15 -8.31
CA GLY A 233 -4.28 -16.73 -9.08
C GLY A 233 -3.35 -15.67 -9.67
N MET A 234 -3.92 -14.64 -10.30
CA MET A 234 -3.16 -13.51 -10.86
C MET A 234 -2.42 -12.72 -9.77
N VAL A 235 -3.05 -12.44 -8.64
CA VAL A 235 -2.40 -11.77 -7.50
C VAL A 235 -1.20 -12.58 -7.02
N VAL A 236 -1.38 -13.89 -6.79
CA VAL A 236 -0.27 -14.75 -6.35
C VAL A 236 0.86 -14.78 -7.38
N ALA A 237 0.53 -14.96 -8.67
CA ALA A 237 1.53 -15.00 -9.74
C ALA A 237 2.29 -13.67 -9.87
N PHE A 238 1.60 -12.53 -9.78
CA PHE A 238 2.21 -11.20 -9.84
C PHE A 238 3.25 -11.01 -8.74
N PHE A 239 2.88 -11.26 -7.48
CA PHE A 239 3.80 -11.07 -6.35
C PHE A 239 4.95 -12.07 -6.34
N CYS A 240 4.72 -13.33 -6.70
CA CYS A 240 5.81 -14.29 -6.89
C CYS A 240 6.77 -13.85 -8.00
N GLY A 241 6.23 -13.29 -9.09
CA GLY A 241 7.02 -12.65 -10.14
C GLY A 241 7.88 -11.51 -9.61
N GLN A 242 7.30 -10.59 -8.82
CA GLN A 242 8.04 -9.47 -8.21
C GLN A 242 9.16 -9.94 -7.29
N ILE A 243 8.92 -10.96 -6.45
CA ILE A 243 9.96 -11.51 -5.56
C ILE A 243 11.10 -12.14 -6.37
N LEU A 244 10.77 -12.88 -7.44
CA LEU A 244 11.76 -13.47 -8.33
C LEU A 244 12.59 -12.38 -9.04
N ILE A 245 11.93 -11.34 -9.54
CA ILE A 245 12.59 -10.19 -10.18
C ILE A 245 13.51 -9.49 -9.18
N ALA A 246 13.04 -9.24 -7.96
CA ALA A 246 13.84 -8.59 -6.91
C ALA A 246 15.08 -9.43 -6.54
N LEU A 247 14.93 -10.76 -6.46
CA LEU A 247 16.06 -11.67 -6.22
C LEU A 247 17.09 -11.62 -7.37
N ILE A 248 16.62 -11.69 -8.62
CA ILE A 248 17.49 -11.61 -9.80
C ILE A 248 18.21 -10.26 -9.84
N MET A 249 17.48 -9.15 -9.63
CA MET A 249 18.05 -7.80 -9.56
C MET A 249 19.08 -7.68 -8.44
N GLY A 250 18.80 -8.24 -7.26
CA GLY A 250 19.73 -8.25 -6.14
C GLY A 250 21.02 -9.00 -6.44
N ILE A 251 20.95 -10.17 -7.08
CA ILE A 251 22.13 -10.95 -7.49
C ILE A 251 22.92 -10.21 -8.57
N LEU A 252 22.24 -9.65 -9.59
CA LEU A 252 22.89 -8.90 -10.66
C LEU A 252 23.58 -7.64 -10.15
N MET A 253 22.93 -6.86 -9.28
CA MET A 253 23.56 -5.70 -8.64
C MET A 253 24.72 -6.13 -7.73
N GLY A 254 24.55 -7.20 -6.95
CA GLY A 254 25.61 -7.73 -6.09
C GLY A 254 26.86 -8.09 -6.89
N ILE A 255 26.71 -8.82 -7.99
CA ILE A 255 27.83 -9.17 -8.87
C ILE A 255 28.38 -7.93 -9.62
N GLY A 256 27.52 -7.01 -10.05
CA GLY A 256 27.92 -5.84 -10.82
C GLY A 256 28.65 -4.75 -10.02
N PHE A 257 28.43 -4.67 -8.70
CA PHE A 257 29.10 -3.74 -7.80
C PHE A 257 30.22 -4.37 -6.96
N THR A 258 30.46 -5.68 -7.08
CA THR A 258 31.64 -6.35 -6.52
C THR A 258 32.81 -6.27 -7.50
#